data_AF-A0A6G1MMQ8-F1
#
_entry.id   AF-A0A6G1MMQ8-F1
#
_cell.length_a   1.000
_cell.length_b   1.000
_cell.length_c   1.000
_cell.angle_alpha   90.00
_cell.angle_beta   90.00
_cell.angle_gamma   90.00
#
_symmetry.space_group_name_H-M   'P 1'
#
loop_
_entity.id
_entity.type
_entity.pdbx_description
1 polymer ?
#
loop_
_entity_poly.entity_id
_entity_poly.type
_entity_poly.pdbx_seq_one_letter_code
_entity_poly.pdbx_strand_id
1 'polypeptide(L)'
;MDFMNLLQPIDEAIEHIIDTYADKLYKSGFLFPPRFSTTEIALSLIIVAWKYHLDIPPTLGQAVDHFNIIARYFGLEKVSRATIFELELILLEGLNWDLHISY
;
A
#
# COMPACT_ATOMS: atom_id res chain seq x y z
N MET A 1 -10.96 -16.84 22.63
CA MET A 1 -10.03 -16.75 21.48
C MET A 1 -10.19 -15.36 20.94
N ASP A 2 -9.19 -14.52 21.21
CA ASP A 2 -9.22 -13.08 20.97
C ASP A 2 -9.09 -12.79 19.48
N PHE A 3 -9.88 -11.88 18.93
CA PHE A 3 -9.79 -11.48 17.51
C PHE A 3 -8.38 -10.97 17.17
N MET A 4 -7.66 -10.47 18.18
CA MET A 4 -6.25 -10.07 18.12
C MET A 4 -5.29 -11.21 17.72
N ASN A 5 -5.61 -12.48 17.96
CA ASN A 5 -4.74 -13.61 17.58
C ASN A 5 -4.98 -14.13 16.14
N LEU A 6 -6.02 -13.64 15.44
CA LEU A 6 -6.32 -14.03 14.06
C LEU A 6 -5.69 -13.11 13.02
N LEU A 7 -5.24 -11.91 13.41
CA LEU A 7 -4.67 -10.91 12.51
C LEU A 7 -3.14 -10.84 12.56
N GLN A 8 -2.50 -11.35 13.61
CA GLN A 8 -1.05 -11.26 13.81
C GLN A 8 -0.19 -11.77 12.63
N PRO A 9 -0.51 -12.90 11.97
CA PRO A 9 0.25 -13.37 10.81
C PRO A 9 0.04 -12.52 9.56
N ILE A 10 -1.13 -11.85 9.45
CA ILE A 10 -1.45 -10.94 8.35
C ILE A 10 -0.68 -9.63 8.55
N ASP A 11 -0.50 -9.17 9.79
CA ASP A 11 0.32 -8.01 10.10
C ASP A 11 1.79 -8.22 9.73
N GLU A 12 2.42 -9.32 10.15
CA GLU A 12 3.86 -9.56 9.88
C GLU A 12 4.16 -9.80 8.39
N ALA A 13 3.29 -10.53 7.68
CA ALA A 13 3.46 -10.75 6.25
C ALA A 13 3.29 -9.45 5.45
N ILE A 14 2.27 -8.63 5.76
CA ILE A 14 2.04 -7.34 5.10
C ILE A 14 3.16 -6.35 5.44
N GLU A 15 3.62 -6.31 6.69
CA GLU A 15 4.75 -5.47 7.13
C GLU A 15 6.02 -5.83 6.35
N HIS A 16 6.37 -7.12 6.25
CA HIS A 16 7.53 -7.58 5.47
C HIS A 16 7.42 -7.20 3.98
N ILE A 17 6.21 -7.30 3.40
CA ILE A 17 5.96 -6.91 2.01
C ILE A 17 6.18 -5.40 1.81
N ILE A 18 5.65 -4.58 2.71
CA ILE A 18 5.79 -3.11 2.66
C ILE A 18 7.26 -2.72 2.80
N ASP A 19 7.98 -3.32 3.74
CA ASP A 19 9.41 -3.07 3.96
C ASP A 19 10.24 -3.44 2.72
N THR A 20 9.94 -4.58 2.10
CA THR A 20 10.61 -5.01 0.87
C THR A 20 10.38 -4.01 -0.26
N TYR A 21 9.16 -3.52 -0.44
CA TYR A 21 8.86 -2.50 -1.45
C TYR A 21 9.51 -1.15 -1.16
N ALA A 22 9.48 -0.70 0.11
CA ALA A 22 10.12 0.53 0.52
C ALA A 22 11.64 0.48 0.27
N ASP A 23 12.29 -0.63 0.58
CA ASP A 23 13.71 -0.85 0.33
C ASP A 23 14.03 -0.88 -1.18
N LYS A 24 13.21 -1.54 -2.01
CA LYS A 24 13.34 -1.52 -3.48
C LYS A 24 13.24 -0.09 -4.04
N LEU A 25 12.25 0.69 -3.60
CA LEU A 25 12.06 2.08 -4.02
C LEU A 25 13.22 2.99 -3.57
N TYR A 26 13.72 2.76 -2.36
CA TYR A 26 14.87 3.50 -1.83
C TYR A 26 16.14 3.20 -2.64
N LYS A 27 16.43 1.91 -2.89
CA LYS A 27 17.60 1.46 -3.65
C LYS A 27 17.58 1.90 -5.11
N SER A 28 16.40 2.03 -5.71
CA SER A 28 16.27 2.56 -7.08
C SER A 28 16.47 4.07 -7.15
N GLY A 29 16.54 4.77 -6.00
CA GLY A 29 16.60 6.23 -5.95
C GLY A 29 15.31 6.89 -6.42
N PHE A 30 14.18 6.16 -6.38
CA PHE A 30 12.91 6.66 -6.86
C PHE A 30 12.41 7.83 -6.00
N LEU A 31 11.97 8.90 -6.66
CA LEU A 31 11.44 10.09 -6.00
C LEU A 31 9.95 10.24 -6.32
N PHE A 32 9.12 10.22 -5.28
CA PHE A 32 7.70 10.50 -5.41
C PHE A 32 7.47 11.98 -5.73
N PRO A 33 6.43 12.30 -6.54
CA PRO A 33 6.05 13.69 -6.76
C PRO A 33 5.72 14.40 -5.43
N PRO A 34 6.19 15.64 -5.22
CA PRO A 34 6.15 16.32 -3.91
C PRO A 34 4.75 16.71 -3.44
N ARG A 35 3.74 16.58 -4.30
CA ARG A 35 2.33 16.81 -3.95
C ARG A 35 1.71 15.68 -3.12
N PHE A 36 2.35 14.52 -3.07
CA PHE A 36 1.88 13.38 -2.30
C PHE A 36 2.56 13.36 -0.94
N SER A 37 1.76 13.19 0.11
CA SER A 37 2.26 13.01 1.47
C SER A 37 2.84 11.60 1.66
N THR A 38 3.74 11.47 2.63
CA THR A 38 4.27 10.16 3.04
C THR A 38 3.16 9.20 3.44
N THR A 39 2.10 9.70 4.08
CA THR A 39 0.94 8.91 4.46
C THR A 39 0.20 8.35 3.25
N GLU A 40 -0.04 9.16 2.20
CA GLU A 40 -0.69 8.68 0.98
C GLU A 40 0.15 7.62 0.26
N ILE A 41 1.47 7.79 0.24
CA ILE A 41 2.41 6.81 -0.34
C ILE A 41 2.36 5.50 0.44
N ALA A 42 2.45 5.56 1.77
CA ALA A 42 2.39 4.37 2.63
C ALA A 42 1.06 3.62 2.50
N LEU A 43 -0.06 4.34 2.45
CA LEU A 43 -1.39 3.73 2.24
C LEU A 43 -1.50 3.07 0.86
N SER A 44 -0.90 3.67 -0.16
CA SER A 44 -0.90 3.09 -1.49
C SER A 44 -0.02 1.83 -1.56
N LEU A 45 1.13 1.80 -0.85
CA LEU A 45 1.94 0.59 -0.67
C LEU A 45 1.16 -0.56 -0.02
N ILE A 46 0.39 -0.28 1.04
CA ILE A 46 -0.50 -1.27 1.69
C ILE A 46 -1.51 -1.83 0.69
N ILE A 47 -2.11 -0.97 -0.15
CA ILE A 47 -3.08 -1.42 -1.15
C ILE A 47 -2.43 -2.27 -2.25
N VAL A 48 -1.24 -1.90 -2.72
CA VAL A 48 -0.49 -2.72 -3.68
C VAL A 48 -0.14 -4.07 -3.04
N ALA A 49 0.36 -4.09 -1.80
CA ALA A 49 0.61 -5.33 -1.08
C ALA A 49 -0.65 -6.22 -1.02
N TRP A 50 -1.79 -5.64 -0.62
CA TRP A 50 -3.06 -6.35 -0.53
C TRP A 50 -3.54 -6.88 -1.89
N LYS A 51 -3.46 -6.07 -2.95
CA LYS A 51 -3.95 -6.46 -4.29
C LYS A 51 -3.14 -7.58 -4.94
N TYR A 52 -1.83 -7.66 -4.66
CA TYR A 52 -0.93 -8.54 -5.40
C TYR A 52 -0.42 -9.74 -4.60
N HIS A 53 -0.53 -9.74 -3.27
CA HIS A 53 0.01 -10.81 -2.43
C HIS A 53 -1.01 -11.56 -1.58
N LEU A 54 -2.25 -11.08 -1.45
CA LEU A 54 -3.28 -11.81 -0.71
C LEU A 54 -4.11 -12.71 -1.64
N ASP A 55 -4.49 -13.88 -1.11
CA ASP A 55 -5.27 -14.91 -1.82
C ASP A 55 -6.61 -14.37 -2.35
N ILE A 56 -7.20 -13.42 -1.62
CA ILE A 56 -8.46 -12.77 -1.96
C ILE A 56 -8.21 -11.27 -2.09
N PRO A 57 -7.85 -10.78 -3.30
CA PRO A 57 -7.61 -9.37 -3.51
C PRO A 57 -8.93 -8.58 -3.37
N PRO A 58 -8.88 -7.35 -2.83
CA PRO A 58 -10.06 -6.53 -2.67
C PRO A 58 -10.57 -6.08 -4.04
N THR A 59 -11.88 -5.91 -4.14
CA THR A 59 -12.43 -5.16 -5.27
C THR A 59 -11.91 -3.72 -5.23
N LEU A 60 -11.94 -3.06 -6.39
CA LEU A 60 -11.48 -1.68 -6.47
C LEU A 60 -12.24 -0.72 -5.54
N GLY A 61 -13.55 -0.91 -5.39
CA GLY A 61 -14.35 -0.10 -4.46
C GLY A 61 -13.88 -0.30 -3.02
N GLN A 62 -13.66 -1.56 -2.62
CA GLN A 62 -13.14 -1.88 -1.29
C GLN A 62 -11.76 -1.27 -1.06
N ALA A 63 -10.83 -1.36 -2.02
CA ALA A 63 -9.51 -0.75 -1.89
C ALA A 63 -9.60 0.77 -1.65
N VAL A 64 -10.41 1.49 -2.43
CA VAL A 64 -10.62 2.94 -2.28
C VAL A 64 -11.27 3.28 -0.94
N ASP A 65 -12.25 2.48 -0.49
CA ASP A 65 -12.92 2.70 0.79
C ASP A 65 -11.97 2.46 1.95
N HIS A 66 -11.19 1.39 1.93
CA HIS A 66 -10.18 1.11 2.95
C HIS A 66 -9.09 2.18 2.98
N PHE A 67 -8.60 2.63 1.81
CA PHE A 67 -7.68 3.75 1.73
C PHE A 67 -8.24 4.96 2.49
N ASN A 68 -9.48 5.33 2.18
CA ASN A 68 -10.10 6.53 2.74
C ASN A 68 -10.49 6.38 4.22
N ILE A 69 -10.77 5.17 4.70
CA ILE A 69 -10.99 4.88 6.12
C ILE A 69 -9.69 5.12 6.89
N ILE A 70 -8.57 4.54 6.41
CA ILE A 70 -7.28 4.66 7.07
C ILE A 70 -6.74 6.10 6.92
N ALA A 71 -6.87 6.72 5.75
CA ALA A 71 -6.48 8.11 5.50
C ALA A 71 -7.13 9.08 6.51
N ARG A 72 -8.44 8.91 6.78
CA ARG A 72 -9.14 9.71 7.80
C ARG A 72 -8.61 9.50 9.22
N TYR A 73 -8.20 8.28 9.55
CA TYR A 73 -7.58 7.99 10.86
C TYR A 73 -6.29 8.78 11.05
N PHE A 74 -5.53 9.01 9.98
CA PHE A 74 -4.34 9.85 9.95
C PHE A 74 -4.59 11.34 9.67
N GLY A 75 -5.86 11.78 9.70
CA GLY A 75 -6.23 13.18 9.53
C GLY A 75 -6.15 13.71 8.10
N LEU A 76 -6.02 12.84 7.08
CA LEU A 76 -6.09 13.24 5.68
C LEU A 76 -7.54 13.50 5.26
N GLU A 77 -7.72 14.50 4.40
CA GLU A 77 -8.98 14.67 3.67
C GLU A 77 -9.25 13.47 2.75
N LYS A 78 -10.51 13.31 2.35
CA LYS A 78 -10.90 12.23 1.45
C LYS A 78 -10.10 12.31 0.15
N VAL A 79 -9.30 11.29 -0.12
CA VAL A 79 -8.49 11.20 -1.33
C VAL A 79 -9.33 10.66 -2.48
N SER A 80 -9.24 11.34 -3.62
CA SER A 80 -10.03 10.97 -4.80
C SER A 80 -9.60 9.61 -5.35
N ARG A 81 -10.53 8.87 -5.97
CA ARG A 81 -10.22 7.60 -6.63
C ARG A 81 -9.13 7.76 -7.71
N ALA A 82 -9.15 8.87 -8.45
CA ALA A 82 -8.13 9.15 -9.47
C ALA A 82 -6.74 9.34 -8.85
N THR A 83 -6.66 10.04 -7.73
CA THR A 83 -5.40 10.26 -6.99
C THR A 83 -4.83 8.96 -6.44
N ILE A 84 -5.68 8.10 -5.86
CA ILE A 84 -5.26 6.77 -5.36
C ILE A 84 -4.68 5.92 -6.49
N PHE A 85 -5.31 5.95 -7.66
CA PHE A 85 -4.82 5.22 -8.83
C PHE A 85 -3.53 5.78 -9.42
N GLU A 86 -3.42 7.11 -9.44
CA GLU A 86 -2.20 7.77 -9.87
C GLU A 86 -1.02 7.38 -8.96
N LEU A 87 -1.22 7.38 -7.64
CA LEU A 87 -0.25 6.89 -6.68
C LEU A 87 0.10 5.43 -6.88
N GLU A 88 -0.90 4.57 -7.10
CA GLU A 88 -0.67 3.15 -7.39
C GLU A 88 0.20 2.98 -8.64
N LEU A 89 -0.09 3.71 -9.72
CA LEU A 89 0.70 3.62 -10.95
C LEU A 89 2.14 4.10 -10.74
N ILE A 90 2.32 5.23 -10.06
CA ILE A 90 3.64 5.78 -9.70
C ILE A 90 4.44 4.76 -8.88
N LEU A 91 3.79 4.05 -7.95
CA LEU A 91 4.41 3.00 -7.16
C LEU A 91 4.85 1.82 -8.00
N LEU A 92 3.98 1.33 -8.88
CA LEU A 92 4.29 0.21 -9.77
C LEU A 92 5.45 0.56 -10.71
N GLU A 93 5.46 1.78 -11.25
CA GLU A 93 6.58 2.30 -12.05
C GLU A 93 7.87 2.42 -11.24
N GLY A 94 7.81 2.93 -10.01
CA GLY A 94 8.96 3.04 -9.11
C GLY A 94 9.54 1.69 -8.69
N LEU A 95 8.69 0.67 -8.57
CA LEU A 95 9.07 -0.73 -8.37
C LEU A 95 9.51 -1.41 -9.66
N ASN A 96 9.48 -0.72 -10.81
CA ASN A 96 9.75 -1.27 -12.14
C ASN A 96 8.92 -2.54 -12.42
N TRP A 97 7.69 -2.58 -11.91
CA TRP A 97 6.78 -3.73 -11.94
C TRP A 97 7.33 -5.01 -11.27
N ASP A 98 8.44 -4.93 -10.51
CA ASP A 98 9.01 -6.03 -9.74
C ASP A 98 8.31 -6.19 -8.39
N LEU A 99 7.14 -6.82 -8.45
CA LEU A 99 6.31 -7.18 -7.29
C LEU A 99 6.72 -8.51 -6.65
N HIS A 100 7.76 -9.17 -7.16
CA HIS A 100 8.20 -10.45 -6.61
C HIS A 100 8.82 -10.28 -5.22
N ILE A 101 8.42 -11.14 -4.29
CA ILE A 101 8.94 -11.21 -2.93
C ILE A 101 9.40 -12.63 -2.68
N SER A 102 10.65 -12.79 -2.28
CA SER A 102 11.28 -14.09 -1.99
C SER A 102 11.19 -14.34 -0.49
N TYR A 103 10.59 -15.47 -0.09
CA TYR A 103 10.45 -15.92 1.29
C TYR A 103 11.58 -16.86 1.71
#